data_AF-A0A1T4N4B8-F1
#
_entry.id   AF-A0A1T4N4B8-F1
#
_cell.length_a   1.000
_cell.length_b   1.000
_cell.length_c   1.000
_cell.angle_alpha   90.00
_cell.angle_beta   90.00
_cell.angle_gamma   90.00
#
_symmetry.space_group_name_H-M   'P 1'
#
loop_
_entity.id
_entity.type
_entity.pdbx_description
1 polymer ?
#
loop_
_entity_poly.entity_id
_entity_poly.type
_entity_poly.pdbx_seq_one_letter_code
_entity_poly.pdbx_strand_id
1 'polypeptide(L)'
;MPATEYGKYLKKLRIDKDKTLAAMAKDMGIAPSYLSAIENGERVIPVDFTEKISEKYSLDDTAKDELRELELKTPRNALQLDFKKSGSTQEQKRKFPLLKL
;
A
#
# COMPACT_ATOMS: atom_id res chain seq x y z
N MET A 1 -8.25 15.82 -5.86
CA MET A 1 -9.58 15.29 -5.49
C MET A 1 -9.70 15.41 -3.98
N PRO A 2 -10.90 15.58 -3.40
CA PRO A 2 -11.06 15.50 -1.95
C PRO A 2 -10.65 14.09 -1.47
N ALA A 3 -10.05 14.00 -0.29
CA ALA A 3 -9.67 12.71 0.31
C ALA A 3 -10.90 11.80 0.46
N THR A 4 -10.72 10.52 0.16
CA THR A 4 -11.77 9.50 0.33
C THR A 4 -12.02 9.24 1.82
N GLU A 5 -13.20 8.73 2.17
CA GLU A 5 -13.48 8.34 3.55
C GLU A 5 -12.52 7.23 4.03
N TYR A 6 -12.12 6.32 3.13
CA TYR A 6 -11.05 5.36 3.41
C TYR A 6 -9.74 6.04 3.78
N GLY A 7 -9.28 7.01 2.97
CA GLY A 7 -8.05 7.75 3.23
C GLY A 7 -8.11 8.55 4.53
N LYS A 8 -9.25 9.16 4.85
CA LYS A 8 -9.50 9.85 6.13
C LYS A 8 -9.42 8.89 7.31
N TYR A 9 -10.02 7.71 7.20
CA TYR A 9 -9.95 6.67 8.23
C TYR A 9 -8.49 6.27 8.49
N LEU A 10 -7.72 5.98 7.43
CA LEU A 10 -6.30 5.64 7.57
C LEU A 10 -5.50 6.73 8.28
N LYS A 11 -5.74 7.99 7.89
CA LYS A 11 -5.09 9.15 8.52
C LYS A 11 -5.44 9.26 10.00
N LYS A 12 -6.71 9.04 10.36
CA LYS A 12 -7.16 9.02 11.76
C LYS A 12 -6.49 7.88 12.52
N LEU A 13 -6.55 6.65 12.02
CA LEU A 13 -5.88 5.48 12.61
C LEU A 13 -4.38 5.75 12.86
N ARG A 14 -3.70 6.38 11.90
CA ARG A 14 -2.29 6.73 12.02
C ARG A 14 -2.01 7.70 13.16
N ILE A 15 -2.85 8.73 13.30
CA ILE A 15 -2.74 9.72 14.38
C ILE A 15 -3.09 9.09 15.73
N ASP A 16 -4.16 8.29 15.80
CA ASP A 16 -4.60 7.62 17.02
C ASP A 16 -3.56 6.62 17.55
N LYS A 17 -2.74 6.04 16.67
CA LYS A 17 -1.62 5.15 17.03
C LYS A 17 -0.29 5.90 17.24
N ASP A 18 -0.30 7.22 17.23
CA ASP A 18 0.86 8.11 17.35
C ASP A 18 2.00 7.76 16.36
N LYS A 19 1.63 7.49 15.11
CA LYS A 19 2.57 7.10 14.05
C LYS A 19 2.85 8.25 13.10
N THR A 20 4.13 8.42 12.78
CA THR A 20 4.52 9.22 11.61
C THR A 20 4.12 8.50 10.32
N LEU A 21 3.97 9.25 9.22
CA LEU A 21 3.72 8.68 7.89
C LEU A 21 4.79 7.62 7.53
N ALA A 22 6.06 7.91 7.82
CA ALA A 22 7.17 7.00 7.54
C ALA A 22 7.11 5.72 8.39
N ALA A 23 6.72 5.82 9.66
CA ALA A 23 6.59 4.67 10.55
C ALA A 23 5.47 3.72 10.09
N MET A 24 4.28 4.26 9.79
CA MET A 24 3.16 3.44 9.30
C MET A 24 3.45 2.85 7.91
N ALA A 25 4.05 3.63 7.01
CA ALA A 25 4.43 3.10 5.70
C ALA A 25 5.45 1.96 5.80
N LYS A 26 6.42 2.07 6.72
CA LYS A 26 7.36 0.99 7.05
C LYS A 26 6.64 -0.24 7.62
N ASP A 27 5.70 -0.03 8.56
CA ASP A 27 4.88 -1.10 9.15
C ASP A 27 4.08 -1.87 8.07
N MET A 28 3.64 -1.18 7.02
CA MET A 28 2.88 -1.71 5.89
C MET A 28 3.75 -2.17 4.69
N GLY A 29 5.07 -1.99 4.75
CA GLY A 29 5.98 -2.37 3.67
C GLY A 29 5.83 -1.55 2.38
N ILE A 30 5.40 -0.28 2.48
CA ILE A 30 5.20 0.61 1.33
C ILE A 30 6.02 1.91 1.47
N ALA A 31 6.13 2.68 0.39
CA ALA A 31 6.76 3.99 0.43
C ALA A 31 5.88 5.01 1.18
N PRO A 32 6.44 5.96 1.95
CA PRO A 32 5.67 7.00 2.63
C PRO A 32 4.81 7.84 1.67
N SER A 33 5.35 8.17 0.49
CA SER A 33 4.60 8.87 -0.56
C SER A 33 3.39 8.07 -1.04
N TYR A 34 3.48 6.74 -1.06
CA TYR A 34 2.37 5.89 -1.46
C TYR A 34 1.27 5.88 -0.40
N LEU A 35 1.62 5.77 0.89
CA LEU A 35 0.65 5.90 1.99
C LEU A 35 -0.04 7.27 1.96
N SER A 36 0.71 8.36 1.76
CA SER A 36 0.13 9.70 1.65
C SER A 36 -0.86 9.81 0.50
N ALA A 37 -0.54 9.21 -0.64
CA ALA A 37 -1.42 9.26 -1.80
C ALA A 37 -2.70 8.45 -1.57
N ILE A 38 -2.66 7.35 -0.81
CA ILE A 38 -3.87 6.63 -0.38
C ILE A 38 -4.69 7.49 0.62
N GLU A 39 -4.04 8.08 1.63
CA GLU A 39 -4.71 8.98 2.62
C GLU A 39 -5.43 10.16 1.94
N ASN A 40 -4.88 10.64 0.82
CA ASN A 40 -5.43 11.76 0.04
C ASN A 40 -6.38 11.31 -1.09
N GLY A 41 -6.63 10.01 -1.26
CA GLY A 41 -7.51 9.49 -2.33
C GLY A 41 -6.93 9.60 -3.75
N GLU A 42 -5.61 9.77 -3.87
CA GLU A 42 -4.88 9.94 -5.14
C GLU A 42 -4.36 8.61 -5.71
N ARG A 43 -4.54 7.51 -4.99
CA ARG A 43 -4.10 6.16 -5.39
C ARG A 43 -5.14 5.10 -5.08
N VAL A 44 -5.11 4.06 -5.90
CA VAL A 44 -5.90 2.84 -5.70
C VAL A 44 -5.40 2.12 -4.46
N ILE A 45 -6.35 1.63 -3.66
CA ILE A 45 -6.10 0.81 -2.48
C ILE A 45 -5.53 -0.55 -2.95
N PRO A 46 -4.33 -0.96 -2.49
CA PRO A 46 -3.77 -2.26 -2.84
C PRO A 46 -4.69 -3.40 -2.41
N VAL A 47 -4.62 -4.51 -3.14
CA VAL A 47 -5.30 -5.75 -2.74
C VAL A 47 -4.80 -6.18 -1.35
N ASP A 48 -5.73 -6.62 -0.51
CA ASP A 48 -5.51 -7.04 0.88
C ASP A 48 -4.99 -5.95 1.82
N PHE A 49 -5.00 -4.66 1.42
CA PHE A 49 -4.47 -3.59 2.27
C PHE A 49 -5.27 -3.44 3.56
N THR A 50 -6.60 -3.51 3.46
CA THR A 50 -7.51 -3.49 4.62
C THR A 50 -7.24 -4.65 5.56
N GLU A 51 -7.08 -5.87 5.05
CA GLU A 51 -6.76 -7.04 5.88
C GLU A 51 -5.43 -6.86 6.61
N LYS A 52 -4.38 -6.47 5.88
CA LYS A 52 -3.04 -6.26 6.43
C LYS A 52 -3.02 -5.19 7.51
N ILE A 53 -3.69 -4.05 7.27
CA ILE A 53 -3.67 -2.96 8.25
C ILE A 53 -4.49 -3.29 9.49
N SER A 54 -5.62 -3.97 9.33
CA SER A 54 -6.43 -4.45 10.44
C SER A 54 -5.66 -5.42 11.33
N GLU A 55 -4.93 -6.37 10.74
CA GLU A 55 -4.06 -7.27 11.51
C GLU A 55 -2.92 -6.51 12.18
N LYS A 56 -2.21 -5.66 11.43
CA LYS A 56 -1.02 -4.95 11.91
C LYS A 56 -1.30 -4.01 13.07
N TYR A 57 -2.48 -3.38 13.10
CA TYR A 57 -2.89 -2.44 14.14
C TYR A 57 -3.95 -3.00 15.10
N SER A 58 -4.24 -4.30 14.99
CA SER A 58 -5.17 -5.05 15.83
C SER A 58 -6.53 -4.36 15.94
N LEU A 59 -7.11 -4.02 14.79
CA LEU A 59 -8.48 -3.52 14.72
C LEU A 59 -9.45 -4.64 15.14
N ASP A 60 -10.45 -4.29 15.94
CA ASP A 60 -11.56 -5.21 16.22
C ASP A 60 -12.43 -5.44 14.97
N ASP A 61 -13.32 -6.43 15.05
CA ASP A 61 -14.16 -6.81 13.92
C ASP A 61 -15.06 -5.66 13.44
N THR A 62 -15.51 -4.80 14.34
CA THR A 62 -16.37 -3.65 13.99
C THR A 62 -15.58 -2.63 13.17
N ALA A 63 -14.40 -2.26 13.64
CA ALA A 63 -13.50 -1.32 12.97
C ALA A 63 -13.00 -1.88 11.62
N LYS A 64 -12.75 -3.19 11.56
CA LYS A 64 -12.36 -3.88 10.32
C LYS A 64 -13.48 -3.87 9.29
N ASP A 65 -14.72 -4.17 9.69
CA ASP A 65 -15.86 -4.18 8.79
C ASP A 65 -16.22 -2.77 8.30
N GLU A 66 -16.12 -1.76 9.18
CA GLU A 66 -16.21 -0.35 8.76
C GLU A 66 -15.19 -0.03 7.67
N LEU A 67 -13.92 -0.39 7.88
CA LEU A 67 -12.86 -0.10 6.92
C LEU A 67 -13.07 -0.82 5.57
N ARG A 68 -13.59 -2.05 5.59
CA ARG A 68 -13.98 -2.80 4.38
C ARG A 68 -15.13 -2.11 3.63
N GLU A 69 -16.14 -1.64 4.34
CA GLU A 69 -17.24 -0.89 3.74
C GLU A 69 -16.76 0.40 3.06
N LEU A 70 -15.79 1.09 3.68
CA LEU A 70 -15.16 2.27 3.09
C LEU A 70 -14.31 1.94 1.85
N GLU A 71 -13.63 0.79 1.84
CA GLU A 71 -12.90 0.30 0.67
C GLU A 71 -13.86 0.03 -0.50
N LEU A 72 -14.98 -0.66 -0.27
CA LEU A 72 -15.98 -0.99 -1.28
C LEU A 72 -16.64 0.26 -1.89
N LYS A 73 -16.84 1.31 -1.07
CA LYS A 73 -17.38 2.60 -1.51
C LYS A 73 -16.35 3.46 -2.24
N THR A 74 -15.07 3.11 -2.18
CA THR A 74 -14.01 3.86 -2.85
C THR A 74 -13.90 3.44 -4.32
N PRO A 75 -14.08 4.35 -5.30
CA PRO A 75 -13.99 3.99 -6.71
C PRO A 75 -12.59 3.48 -7.07
N ARG A 76 -12.51 2.29 -7.67
CA ARG A 76 -11.26 1.80 -8.27
C ARG A 76 -11.02 2.53 -9.60
N ASN A 77 -10.33 3.67 -9.55
CA ASN A 77 -9.89 4.34 -10.77
C ASN A 77 -8.90 3.41 -11.50
N ALA A 78 -9.23 3.00 -12.73
CA ALA A 78 -8.55 1.92 -13.47
C ALA A 78 -7.10 2.21 -13.92
N LEU A 79 -6.45 3.27 -13.44
CA LEU A 79 -5.16 3.74 -13.97
C LEU A 79 -4.24 4.23 -12.85
N GLN A 80 -3.35 3.34 -12.38
CA GLN A 80 -1.91 3.58 -12.14
C GLN A 80 -1.33 2.44 -11.31
N LEU A 81 -0.92 1.36 -12.01
CA LEU A 81 -0.04 0.32 -11.48
C LEU A 81 1.41 0.72 -11.77
N ASP A 82 2.02 1.54 -10.93
CA ASP A 82 3.47 1.75 -11.00
C ASP A 82 4.19 0.62 -10.25
N PHE A 83 4.38 -0.51 -10.92
CA PHE A 83 5.28 -1.57 -10.50
C PHE A 83 6.73 -1.05 -10.56
N LYS A 84 7.22 -0.42 -9.49
CA LYS A 84 8.66 -0.19 -9.36
C LYS A 84 9.31 -1.45 -8.81
N LYS A 85 9.93 -2.19 -9.73
CA LYS A 85 10.80 -3.37 -9.52
C LYS A 85 11.45 -3.40 -8.13
N SER A 86 11.26 -4.52 -7.47
CA SER A 86 12.07 -5.01 -6.36
C SER A 86 13.56 -5.04 -6.71
N GLY A 87 14.37 -4.64 -5.73
CA GLY A 87 15.72 -5.19 -5.49
C GLY A 87 16.77 -4.99 -6.58
N SER A 88 17.69 -4.05 -6.34
CA SER A 88 19.07 -4.23 -6.79
C SER A 88 19.68 -5.49 -6.18
N THR A 89 20.64 -6.11 -6.91
CA THR A 89 21.83 -6.88 -6.43
C THR A 89 21.90 -8.36 -6.89
N GLN A 90 22.40 -8.62 -8.12
CA GLN A 90 23.72 -9.22 -8.44
C GLN A 90 23.74 -10.00 -9.76
N GLU A 91 24.82 -9.78 -10.52
CA GLU A 91 25.21 -10.46 -11.75
C GLU A 91 25.31 -11.98 -11.57
N GLN A 92 24.81 -12.74 -12.53
CA GLN A 92 25.34 -14.07 -12.80
C GLN A 92 25.61 -14.21 -14.31
N LYS A 93 26.89 -14.02 -14.67
CA LYS A 93 27.43 -14.19 -16.02
C LYS A 93 27.15 -15.61 -16.51
N ARG A 94 26.19 -15.78 -17.42
CA ARG A 94 26.08 -17.00 -18.23
C ARG A 94 27.01 -16.87 -19.42
N LYS A 95 28.18 -17.53 -19.34
CA LYS A 95 29.03 -17.80 -20.51
C LYS A 95 28.25 -18.71 -21.45
N PHE A 96 27.91 -18.24 -22.65
CA PHE A 96 27.43 -19.09 -23.74
C PHE A 96 28.64 -19.59 -24.55
N PRO A 97 28.74 -20.88 -24.89
CA PRO A 97 29.78 -21.35 -25.80
C PRO A 97 29.41 -20.93 -27.23
N LEU A 98 30.39 -20.39 -27.95
CA LEU A 98 30.30 -20.10 -29.37
C LEU A 98 30.19 -21.42 -30.13
N LEU A 99 29.08 -21.63 -30.84
CA LEU A 99 28.97 -22.65 -31.88
C LEU A 99 29.95 -22.24 -33.00
N LYS A 100 31.01 -23.03 -33.20
CA LYS A 100 31.82 -22.93 -34.43
C LYS A 100 31.05 -23.62 -35.56
N LEU A 101 31.12 -22.98 -36.73
CA LEU A 101 30.61 -23.37 -38.04
C LEU A 101 30.65 -24.87 -38.31
#